data_AF-A0AAN8IAI2-F1
#
_entry.id   AF-A0AAN8IAI2-F1
#
_cell.length_a   1.000
_cell.length_b   1.000
_cell.length_c   1.000
_cell.angle_alpha   90.00
_cell.angle_beta   90.00
_cell.angle_gamma   90.00
#
_symmetry.space_group_name_H-M   'P 1'
#
loop_
_entity.id
_entity.type
_entity.pdbx_description
1 polymer ?
#
loop_
_entity_poly.entity_id
_entity_poly.type
_entity_poly.pdbx_seq_one_letter_code
_entity_poly.pdbx_strand_id
1 'polypeptide(L)'
;MSHGQNGVVRALAKPFPLQKTFPTPFERTLYKFYATLDNRLWPVRPVYFVAGVASIGAVQVKISPEPLFYYIPIFTNRFAEWAKVCVVSLVAVYVPVFLLRQFLKRFYFTYKGFLFEDPKKPSLLTRFWGLCRHLLTVSPPLLKSCEDLLPSPSVPKLEDTVAKYLVSMKRILGKDQFELVKEQADLFLKNEGPRLQLYAWMTSLMTSNYISWAPFWEKYASF
;
A
#
# COMPACT_ATOMS: atom_id res chain seq x y z
N MET A 1 42.33 -35.35 -24.65
CA MET A 1 40.92 -35.66 -24.97
C MET A 1 40.05 -34.53 -24.44
N SER A 2 39.54 -33.71 -25.36
CA SER A 2 38.70 -32.55 -25.10
C SER A 2 37.27 -33.01 -24.84
N HIS A 3 36.71 -32.69 -23.68
CA HIS A 3 35.27 -32.78 -23.44
C HIS A 3 34.71 -31.37 -23.32
N GLY A 4 34.27 -30.84 -24.47
CA GLY A 4 33.44 -29.64 -24.54
C GLY A 4 32.06 -29.95 -23.96
N GLN A 5 31.74 -29.38 -22.80
CA GLN A 5 30.37 -29.35 -22.30
C GLN A 5 29.59 -28.32 -23.12
N ASN A 6 28.75 -28.81 -24.02
CA ASN A 6 27.75 -28.01 -24.73
C ASN A 6 26.76 -27.44 -23.73
N GLY A 7 26.96 -26.19 -23.32
CA GLY A 7 26.01 -25.42 -22.54
C GLY A 7 24.76 -25.13 -23.36
N VAL A 8 23.75 -25.97 -23.24
CA VAL A 8 22.40 -25.68 -23.75
C VAL A 8 21.83 -24.53 -22.92
N VAL A 9 21.91 -23.32 -23.46
CA VAL A 9 21.22 -22.14 -22.90
C VAL A 9 19.72 -22.40 -23.00
N ARG A 10 19.12 -22.93 -21.93
CA ARG A 10 17.68 -23.16 -21.84
C ARG A 10 17.01 -21.79 -21.92
N ALA A 11 16.30 -21.53 -23.02
CA ALA A 11 15.55 -20.28 -23.19
C ALA A 11 14.63 -20.10 -21.97
N LEU A 12 14.88 -19.05 -21.19
CA LEU A 12 14.05 -18.71 -20.03
C LEU A 12 12.63 -18.50 -20.53
N ALA A 13 11.71 -19.36 -20.08
CA ALA A 13 10.30 -19.19 -20.35
C ALA A 13 9.89 -17.78 -19.90
N LYS A 14 9.31 -17.00 -20.81
CA LYS A 14 8.87 -15.65 -20.47
C LYS A 14 7.83 -15.77 -19.34
N PRO A 15 8.00 -15.07 -18.20
CA PRO A 15 7.15 -15.27 -17.02
C PRO A 15 5.70 -14.85 -17.25
N PHE A 16 5.44 -14.08 -18.31
CA PHE A 16 4.10 -13.63 -18.68
C PHE A 16 3.87 -13.86 -20.18
N PRO A 17 2.65 -14.27 -20.58
CA PRO A 17 2.30 -14.36 -21.99
C PRO A 17 2.41 -12.98 -22.62
N LEU A 18 3.21 -12.86 -23.68
CA LEU A 18 3.27 -11.63 -24.46
C LEU A 18 1.90 -11.40 -25.10
N GLN A 19 1.27 -10.27 -24.77
CA GLN A 19 0.03 -9.86 -25.42
C GLN A 19 0.30 -9.67 -26.92
N LYS A 20 -0.45 -10.41 -27.76
CA LYS A 20 -0.31 -10.37 -29.22
C LYS A 20 -0.99 -9.14 -29.84
N THR A 21 -1.90 -8.52 -29.10
CA THR A 21 -2.72 -7.38 -29.53
C THR A 21 -2.64 -6.26 -28.51
N PHE A 22 -2.51 -5.03 -29.02
CA PHE A 22 -2.56 -3.83 -28.20
C PHE A 22 -4.02 -3.49 -27.90
N PRO A 23 -4.38 -3.20 -26.64
CA PRO A 23 -5.78 -2.97 -26.28
C PRO A 23 -6.30 -1.65 -26.84
N THR A 24 -7.58 -1.61 -27.19
CA THR A 24 -8.26 -0.42 -27.69
C THR A 24 -8.37 0.67 -26.61
N PRO A 25 -8.61 1.95 -26.97
CA PRO A 25 -8.82 3.02 -26.00
C PRO A 25 -9.93 2.73 -24.98
N PHE A 26 -11.00 2.06 -25.42
CA PHE A 26 -12.11 1.66 -24.57
C PHE A 26 -11.72 0.55 -23.60
N GLU A 27 -11.06 -0.50 -24.09
CA GLU A 27 -10.55 -1.60 -23.25
C GLU A 27 -9.59 -1.09 -22.18
N ARG A 28 -8.74 -0.13 -22.51
CA ARG A 28 -7.85 0.52 -21.53
C ARG A 28 -8.63 1.25 -20.45
N THR A 29 -9.67 1.98 -20.85
CA THR A 29 -10.51 2.73 -19.90
C THR A 29 -11.26 1.77 -18.98
N LEU A 30 -11.85 0.71 -19.53
CA LEU A 30 -12.49 -0.35 -18.74
C LEU A 30 -11.52 -1.06 -17.82
N TYR A 31 -10.32 -1.38 -18.30
CA TYR A 31 -9.28 -2.00 -17.49
C TYR A 31 -8.84 -1.09 -16.34
N LYS A 32 -8.66 0.21 -16.60
CA LYS A 32 -8.35 1.20 -15.56
C LYS A 32 -9.48 1.33 -14.54
N PHE A 33 -10.73 1.31 -15.00
CA PHE A 33 -11.90 1.34 -14.13
C PHE A 33 -11.97 0.09 -13.25
N TYR A 34 -11.85 -1.09 -13.87
CA TYR A 34 -11.82 -2.37 -13.16
C TYR A 34 -10.66 -2.43 -12.16
N ALA A 35 -9.46 -2.01 -12.55
CA ALA A 35 -8.30 -1.94 -11.67
C ALA A 35 -8.53 -0.98 -10.50
N THR A 36 -9.16 0.18 -10.74
CA THR A 36 -9.53 1.11 -9.67
C THR A 36 -10.51 0.49 -8.68
N LEU A 37 -11.52 -0.23 -9.17
CA LEU A 37 -12.47 -0.95 -8.33
C LEU A 37 -11.83 -2.10 -7.55
N ASP A 38 -11.03 -2.93 -8.21
CA ASP A 38 -10.31 -4.05 -7.60
C ASP A 38 -9.34 -3.54 -6.52
N ASN A 39 -8.59 -2.47 -6.80
CA ASN A 39 -7.71 -1.80 -5.83
C ASN A 39 -8.47 -1.21 -4.65
N ARG A 40 -9.75 -0.84 -4.80
CA ARG A 40 -10.61 -0.29 -3.74
C ARG A 40 -11.41 -1.35 -2.98
N LEU A 41 -11.55 -2.56 -3.52
CA LEU A 41 -12.27 -3.68 -2.90
C LEU A 41 -11.38 -4.82 -2.36
N TRP A 42 -10.15 -4.96 -2.85
CA TRP A 42 -9.11 -5.84 -2.29
C TRP A 42 -9.09 -5.85 -0.74
N PRO A 43 -9.07 -7.00 -0.06
CA PRO A 43 -8.79 -8.34 -0.58
C PRO A 43 -9.99 -9.01 -1.27
N VAL A 44 -11.19 -8.42 -1.22
CA VAL A 44 -12.40 -8.99 -1.81
C VAL A 44 -12.46 -8.65 -3.30
N ARG A 45 -12.62 -9.68 -4.15
CA ARG A 45 -12.76 -9.48 -5.60
C ARG A 45 -14.08 -8.78 -5.94
N PRO A 46 -14.12 -7.90 -6.96
CA PRO A 46 -15.34 -7.20 -7.37
C PRO A 46 -16.54 -8.12 -7.63
N VAL A 47 -16.30 -9.34 -8.13
CA VAL A 47 -17.37 -10.31 -8.41
C VAL A 47 -18.12 -10.72 -7.13
N TYR A 48 -17.41 -11.02 -6.05
CA TYR A 48 -18.03 -11.38 -4.77
C TYR A 48 -18.72 -10.17 -4.12
N PHE A 49 -18.16 -8.97 -4.31
CA PHE A 49 -18.78 -7.74 -3.84
C PHE A 49 -20.13 -7.51 -4.53
N VAL A 50 -20.20 -7.60 -5.85
CA VAL A 50 -21.45 -7.44 -6.61
C VAL A 50 -22.46 -8.53 -6.25
N ALA A 51 -22.04 -9.79 -6.12
CA ALA A 51 -22.91 -10.87 -5.67
C ALA A 51 -23.47 -10.62 -4.26
N GLY A 52 -22.63 -10.12 -3.34
CA GLY A 52 -23.03 -9.71 -2.00
C GLY A 52 -24.09 -8.60 -2.04
N VAL A 53 -23.86 -7.54 -2.82
CA VAL A 53 -24.79 -6.42 -2.94
C VAL A 53 -26.13 -6.89 -3.50
N ALA A 54 -26.12 -7.73 -4.55
CA ALA A 54 -27.32 -8.30 -5.12
C ALA A 54 -28.08 -9.18 -4.12
N SER A 55 -27.37 -10.00 -3.34
CA SER A 55 -27.98 -10.86 -2.32
C SER A 55 -28.61 -10.07 -1.17
N ILE A 56 -27.90 -9.06 -0.63
CA ILE A 56 -28.44 -8.18 0.42
C ILE A 56 -29.61 -7.36 -0.11
N GLY A 57 -29.51 -6.85 -1.34
CA GLY A 57 -30.62 -6.15 -2.00
C GLY A 57 -31.86 -7.04 -2.15
N ALA A 58 -31.68 -8.30 -2.58
CA ALA A 58 -32.78 -9.26 -2.68
C ALA A 58 -33.40 -9.58 -1.32
N VAL A 59 -32.57 -9.75 -0.28
CA VAL A 59 -33.04 -9.97 1.10
C VAL A 59 -33.81 -8.75 1.60
N GLN A 60 -33.32 -7.54 1.36
CA GLN A 60 -33.97 -6.28 1.77
C GLN A 60 -35.32 -6.04 1.09
N VAL A 61 -35.50 -6.52 -0.14
CA VAL A 61 -36.79 -6.44 -0.84
C VAL A 61 -37.78 -7.48 -0.30
N LYS A 62 -37.29 -8.63 0.19
CA LYS A 62 -38.13 -9.74 0.66
C LYS A 62 -38.46 -9.67 2.15
N ILE A 63 -37.56 -9.12 2.96
CA ILE A 63 -37.68 -8.96 4.41
C ILE A 63 -37.88 -7.48 4.71
N SER A 64 -39.11 -7.10 5.07
CA SER A 64 -39.50 -5.77 5.58
C SER A 64 -38.55 -5.27 6.70
N PRO A 65 -38.42 -3.95 6.93
CA PRO A 65 -37.16 -3.34 7.37
C PRO A 65 -36.70 -3.78 8.76
N GLU A 66 -35.46 -4.27 8.83
CA GLU A 66 -34.68 -4.43 10.08
C GLU A 66 -34.65 -3.12 10.90
N PRO A 67 -34.51 -3.17 12.24
CA PRO A 67 -34.56 -2.00 13.12
C PRO A 67 -33.53 -0.90 12.80
N LEU A 68 -32.43 -1.23 12.11
CA LEU A 68 -31.44 -0.26 11.62
C LEU A 68 -32.00 0.73 10.58
N PHE A 69 -33.09 0.39 9.89
CA PHE A 69 -33.66 1.18 8.79
C PHE A 69 -34.80 2.11 9.21
N TYR A 70 -35.15 2.14 10.49
CA TYR A 70 -36.20 3.02 11.03
C TYR A 70 -35.91 4.52 10.83
N TYR A 71 -34.63 4.90 10.75
CA TYR A 71 -34.20 6.30 10.60
C TYR A 71 -34.17 6.81 9.15
N ILE A 72 -34.40 5.95 8.14
CA ILE A 72 -34.34 6.38 6.74
C ILE A 72 -35.74 6.73 6.25
N PRO A 73 -35.99 7.96 5.76
CA PRO A 73 -37.31 8.39 5.34
C PRO A 73 -37.93 7.46 4.29
N ILE A 74 -39.24 7.33 4.35
CA ILE A 74 -40.04 6.65 3.34
C ILE A 74 -40.20 7.64 2.18
N PHE A 75 -39.75 7.25 0.99
CA PHE A 75 -39.91 8.07 -0.21
C PHE A 75 -41.15 7.62 -0.96
N THR A 76 -41.98 8.57 -1.39
CA THR A 76 -43.20 8.27 -2.18
C THR A 76 -42.88 7.86 -3.63
N ASN A 77 -41.70 8.23 -4.14
CA ASN A 77 -41.27 7.91 -5.49
C ASN A 77 -40.67 6.50 -5.55
N ARG A 78 -41.24 5.63 -6.40
CA ARG A 78 -40.74 4.26 -6.64
C ARG A 78 -39.25 4.22 -6.99
N PHE A 79 -38.78 5.15 -7.84
CA PHE A 79 -37.35 5.26 -8.16
C PHE A 79 -36.48 5.56 -6.93
N ALA A 80 -36.96 6.37 -6.00
CA ALA A 80 -36.23 6.71 -4.78
C ALA A 80 -36.21 5.53 -3.80
N GLU A 81 -37.26 4.71 -3.76
CA GLU A 81 -37.26 3.45 -2.99
C GLU A 81 -36.21 2.46 -3.52
N TRP A 82 -36.15 2.26 -4.84
CA TRP A 82 -35.11 1.41 -5.45
C TRP A 82 -33.70 1.96 -5.23
N ALA A 83 -33.50 3.27 -5.39
CA ALA A 83 -32.23 3.92 -5.12
C ALA A 83 -31.80 3.74 -3.65
N LYS A 84 -32.74 3.86 -2.71
CA LYS A 84 -32.50 3.60 -1.28
C LYS A 84 -32.02 2.17 -1.03
N VAL A 85 -32.69 1.16 -1.60
CA VAL A 85 -32.28 -0.25 -1.47
C VAL A 85 -30.88 -0.48 -2.03
N CYS A 86 -30.56 0.10 -3.19
CA CYS A 86 -29.23 0.02 -3.79
C CYS A 86 -28.16 0.65 -2.91
N VAL A 87 -28.39 1.86 -2.39
CA VAL A 87 -27.42 2.56 -1.52
C VAL A 87 -27.20 1.78 -0.23
N VAL A 88 -28.27 1.31 0.40
CA VAL A 88 -28.21 0.54 1.65
C VAL A 88 -27.42 -0.75 1.47
N SER A 89 -27.76 -1.54 0.46
CA SER A 89 -27.06 -2.80 0.17
C SER A 89 -25.59 -2.58 -0.15
N LEU A 90 -25.25 -1.52 -0.90
CA LEU A 90 -23.86 -1.11 -1.16
C LEU A 90 -23.11 -0.79 0.14
N VAL A 91 -23.69 0.02 1.03
CA VAL A 91 -23.06 0.40 2.30
C VAL A 91 -22.90 -0.82 3.20
N ALA A 92 -23.92 -1.67 3.31
CA ALA A 92 -23.90 -2.88 4.14
C ALA A 92 -22.77 -3.84 3.76
N VAL A 93 -22.51 -4.04 2.45
CA VAL A 93 -21.40 -4.87 1.98
C VAL A 93 -20.06 -4.16 2.08
N TYR A 94 -20.02 -2.85 1.85
CA TYR A 94 -18.76 -2.09 1.84
C TYR A 94 -18.16 -1.88 3.24
N VAL A 95 -18.97 -1.72 4.28
CA VAL A 95 -18.49 -1.49 5.66
C VAL A 95 -17.55 -2.62 6.14
N PRO A 96 -17.92 -3.92 6.05
CA PRO A 96 -17.01 -5.03 6.39
C PRO A 96 -15.72 -5.03 5.56
N VAL A 97 -15.79 -4.73 4.25
CA VAL A 97 -14.61 -4.66 3.38
C VAL A 97 -13.67 -3.54 3.84
N PHE A 98 -14.21 -2.38 4.20
CA PHE A 98 -13.44 -1.27 4.73
C PHE A 98 -12.76 -1.61 6.06
N LEU A 99 -13.47 -2.25 6.99
CA LEU A 99 -12.91 -2.70 8.26
C LEU A 99 -11.79 -3.73 8.06
N LEU A 100 -11.99 -4.69 7.15
CA LEU A 100 -10.98 -5.69 6.80
C LEU A 100 -9.73 -5.03 6.22
N ARG A 101 -9.88 -4.04 5.34
CA ARG A 101 -8.75 -3.25 4.82
C ARG A 101 -7.99 -2.55 5.93
N GLN A 102 -8.71 -1.92 6.84
CA GLN A 102 -8.09 -1.17 7.93
C GLN A 102 -7.36 -2.10 8.92
N PHE A 103 -7.93 -3.28 9.15
CA PHE A 103 -7.28 -4.36 9.88
C PHE A 103 -6.00 -4.81 9.17
N LEU A 104 -6.04 -5.13 7.88
CA LEU A 104 -4.86 -5.53 7.11
C LEU A 104 -3.78 -4.45 7.11
N LYS A 105 -4.15 -3.18 6.90
CA LYS A 105 -3.21 -2.04 6.91
C LYS A 105 -2.48 -1.92 8.24
N ARG A 106 -3.20 -1.96 9.36
CA ARG A 106 -2.61 -1.75 10.70
C ARG A 106 -1.95 -2.99 11.28
N PHE A 107 -2.47 -4.18 10.98
CA PHE A 107 -1.97 -5.42 11.56
C PHE A 107 -1.00 -6.11 10.60
N TYR A 108 -1.44 -6.47 9.41
CA TYR A 108 -0.67 -7.30 8.49
C TYR A 108 0.55 -6.57 7.89
N PHE A 109 0.36 -5.34 7.38
CA PHE A 109 1.44 -4.59 6.73
C PHE A 109 2.39 -3.90 7.71
N THR A 110 1.93 -3.59 8.92
CA THR A 110 2.79 -3.01 9.97
C THR A 110 3.61 -4.07 10.71
N TYR A 111 3.11 -5.31 10.83
CA TYR A 111 3.80 -6.35 11.57
C TYR A 111 5.12 -6.77 10.90
N LYS A 112 6.24 -6.48 11.58
CA LYS A 112 7.61 -6.86 11.18
C LYS A 112 8.27 -7.85 12.14
N GLY A 113 7.55 -8.33 13.16
CA GLY A 113 8.08 -9.27 14.15
C GLY A 113 8.57 -10.57 13.54
N PHE A 114 7.91 -11.03 12.46
CA PHE A 114 8.31 -12.23 11.73
C PHE A 114 9.75 -12.19 11.19
N LEU A 115 10.34 -11.00 10.99
CA LEU A 115 11.70 -10.87 10.43
C LEU A 115 12.78 -11.18 11.49
N PHE A 116 12.49 -10.95 12.76
CA PHE A 116 13.44 -11.08 13.87
C PHE A 116 13.24 -12.35 14.69
N GLU A 117 12.17 -13.10 14.44
CA GLU A 117 11.86 -14.34 15.15
C GLU A 117 12.55 -15.55 14.51
N ASP A 118 12.90 -16.53 15.35
CA ASP A 118 13.47 -17.80 14.90
C ASP A 118 12.44 -18.59 14.08
N PRO A 119 12.74 -18.98 12.81
CA PRO A 119 11.80 -19.70 11.95
C PRO A 119 11.32 -21.04 12.52
N LYS A 120 12.10 -21.64 13.43
CA LYS A 120 11.83 -22.95 14.03
C LYS A 120 10.87 -22.88 15.23
N LYS A 121 10.67 -21.70 15.83
CA LYS A 121 9.80 -21.50 17.00
C LYS A 121 9.04 -20.17 16.87
N PRO A 122 8.15 -20.03 15.88
CA PRO A 122 7.44 -18.78 15.66
C PRO A 122 6.48 -18.48 16.81
N SER A 123 6.31 -17.19 17.14
CA SER A 123 5.30 -16.75 18.08
C SER A 123 3.88 -17.02 17.55
N LEU A 124 2.89 -17.09 18.44
CA LEU A 124 1.48 -17.26 18.06
C LEU A 124 1.01 -16.15 17.10
N LEU A 125 1.55 -14.93 17.28
CA LEU A 125 1.28 -13.79 16.42
C LEU A 125 1.85 -14.03 15.00
N THR A 126 3.11 -14.47 14.88
CA THR A 126 3.71 -14.83 13.58
C THR A 126 2.95 -15.96 12.88
N ARG A 127 2.46 -16.94 13.63
CA ARG A 127 1.64 -18.02 13.08
C ARG A 127 0.31 -17.50 12.53
N PHE A 128 -0.37 -16.62 13.25
CA PHE A 128 -1.60 -15.98 12.80
C PHE A 128 -1.35 -15.05 11.59
N TRP A 129 -0.27 -14.29 11.59
CA TRP A 129 0.16 -13.49 10.45
C TRP A 129 0.42 -14.35 9.20
N GLY A 130 1.04 -15.52 9.37
CA GLY A 130 1.25 -16.51 8.31
C GLY A 130 -0.06 -17.07 7.73
N LEU A 131 -1.07 -17.30 8.58
CA LEU A 131 -2.41 -17.69 8.14
C LEU A 131 -3.08 -16.57 7.32
N CYS A 132 -2.99 -15.32 7.79
CA CYS A 132 -3.47 -14.16 7.03
C CYS A 132 -2.77 -14.05 5.67
N ARG A 133 -1.45 -14.25 5.62
CA ARG A 133 -0.69 -14.29 4.36
C ARG A 133 -1.24 -15.35 3.42
N HIS A 134 -1.52 -16.56 3.90
CA HIS A 134 -2.08 -17.63 3.08
C HIS A 134 -3.45 -17.27 2.51
N LEU A 135 -4.34 -16.68 3.32
CA LEU A 135 -5.64 -16.18 2.84
C LEU A 135 -5.48 -15.09 1.77
N LEU A 136 -4.50 -14.20 1.92
CA LEU A 136 -4.20 -13.18 0.90
C LEU A 136 -3.63 -13.77 -0.39
N THR A 137 -2.94 -14.93 -0.35
CA THR A 137 -2.48 -15.59 -1.59
C THR A 137 -3.61 -16.11 -2.48
N VAL A 138 -4.79 -16.36 -1.91
CA VAL A 138 -5.99 -16.75 -2.68
C VAL A 138 -6.49 -15.59 -3.55
N SER A 139 -6.27 -14.35 -3.12
CA SER A 139 -6.65 -13.14 -3.87
C SER A 139 -5.39 -12.32 -4.18
N PRO A 140 -4.58 -12.75 -5.16
CA PRO A 140 -3.33 -12.06 -5.47
C PRO A 140 -3.62 -10.61 -5.84
N PRO A 141 -2.91 -9.66 -5.22
CA PRO A 141 -3.09 -8.24 -5.49
C PRO A 141 -2.82 -7.95 -6.97
N LEU A 142 -3.67 -7.15 -7.61
CA LEU A 142 -3.32 -6.55 -8.89
C LEU A 142 -2.10 -5.65 -8.69
N LEU A 143 -1.29 -5.47 -9.74
CA LEU A 143 0.05 -4.84 -9.73
C LEU A 143 0.14 -3.44 -9.05
N LYS A 144 -1.00 -2.80 -8.75
CA LYS A 144 -1.10 -1.49 -8.07
C LYS A 144 -1.94 -1.48 -6.78
N SER A 145 -2.56 -2.60 -6.40
CA SER A 145 -3.49 -2.66 -5.25
C SER A 145 -2.81 -2.53 -3.89
N CYS A 146 -1.51 -2.85 -3.78
CA CYS A 146 -0.75 -2.74 -2.53
C CYS A 146 -0.04 -1.39 -2.35
N GLU A 147 -0.01 -0.52 -3.35
CA GLU A 147 0.68 0.78 -3.27
C GLU A 147 0.06 1.66 -2.17
N ASP A 148 -1.27 1.73 -2.13
CA ASP A 148 -2.02 2.52 -1.14
C ASP A 148 -2.00 1.92 0.29
N LEU A 149 -1.54 0.67 0.41
CA LEU A 149 -1.45 -0.06 1.67
C LEU A 149 -0.06 0.05 2.31
N LEU A 150 0.93 0.56 1.58
CA LEU A 150 2.26 0.81 2.12
C LEU A 150 2.18 1.96 3.13
N PRO A 151 2.75 1.77 4.34
CA PRO A 151 2.91 2.88 5.27
C PRO A 151 3.83 3.92 4.65
N SER A 152 3.51 5.20 4.83
CA SER A 152 4.41 6.28 4.42
C SER A 152 5.75 6.13 5.15
N PRO A 153 6.88 6.36 4.47
CA PRO A 153 8.17 6.30 5.12
C PRO A 153 8.23 7.37 6.21
N SER A 154 8.72 7.01 7.40
CA SER A 154 8.96 7.95 8.48
C SER A 154 10.23 8.75 8.23
N VAL A 155 10.21 10.05 8.52
CA VAL A 155 11.42 10.88 8.49
C VAL A 155 12.40 10.38 9.57
N PRO A 156 13.67 10.05 9.21
CA PRO A 156 14.65 9.60 10.19
C PRO A 156 14.99 10.71 11.18
N LYS A 157 15.44 10.36 12.40
CA LYS A 157 15.88 11.35 13.37
C LYS A 157 17.08 12.13 12.84
N LEU A 158 17.11 13.42 13.14
CA LEU A 158 18.16 14.33 12.68
C LEU A 158 19.54 13.89 13.20
N GLU A 159 19.65 13.62 14.50
CA GLU A 159 20.90 13.19 15.16
C GLU A 159 21.43 11.89 14.55
N ASP A 160 20.58 10.89 14.35
CA ASP A 160 20.95 9.61 13.73
C ASP A 160 21.46 9.80 12.30
N THR A 161 20.86 10.73 11.57
CA THR A 161 21.22 11.04 10.17
C THR A 161 22.58 11.73 10.11
N VAL A 162 22.81 12.72 10.98
CA VAL A 162 24.10 13.44 11.08
C VAL A 162 25.21 12.50 11.57
N ALA A 163 24.94 11.63 12.54
CA ALA A 163 25.91 10.64 13.00
C ALA A 163 26.32 9.68 11.88
N LYS A 164 25.36 9.15 11.11
CA LYS A 164 25.63 8.28 9.94
C LYS A 164 26.38 9.03 8.83
N TYR A 165 26.07 10.31 8.62
CA TYR A 165 26.79 11.18 7.69
C TYR A 165 28.26 11.31 8.09
N LEU A 166 28.55 11.64 9.35
CA LEU A 166 29.93 11.75 9.85
C LEU A 166 30.70 10.43 9.76
N VAL A 167 30.05 9.30 10.07
CA VAL A 167 30.67 7.97 9.90
C VAL A 167 31.06 7.71 8.45
N SER A 168 30.23 8.13 7.50
CA SER A 168 30.50 7.98 6.06
C SER A 168 31.62 8.91 5.61
N MET A 169 31.58 10.17 6.04
CA MET A 169 32.59 11.19 5.69
C MET A 169 33.96 10.92 6.30
N LYS A 170 34.03 10.32 7.50
CA LYS A 170 35.28 9.88 8.13
C LYS A 170 36.10 8.91 7.27
N ARG A 171 35.43 8.14 6.39
CA ARG A 171 36.10 7.19 5.48
C ARG A 171 36.65 7.84 4.22
N ILE A 172 36.14 9.03 3.87
CA ILE A 172 36.44 9.72 2.61
C ILE A 172 37.41 10.88 2.86
N LEU A 173 37.25 11.59 3.98
CA LEU A 173 38.00 12.81 4.31
C LEU A 173 39.24 12.50 5.15
N GLY A 174 40.29 13.31 4.97
CA GLY A 174 41.45 13.35 5.86
C GLY A 174 41.11 13.91 7.25
N LYS A 175 42.00 13.73 8.24
CA LYS A 175 41.77 14.09 9.65
C LYS A 175 41.34 15.56 9.82
N ASP A 176 42.09 16.48 9.24
CA ASP A 176 41.86 17.93 9.43
C ASP A 176 40.53 18.38 8.79
N GLN A 177 40.20 17.86 7.60
CA GLN A 177 38.94 18.15 6.92
C GLN A 177 37.75 17.53 7.66
N PHE A 178 37.93 16.36 8.27
CA PHE A 178 36.89 15.72 9.05
C PHE A 178 36.53 16.51 10.31
N GLU A 179 37.51 17.11 10.99
CA GLU A 179 37.25 17.96 12.17
C GLU A 179 36.41 19.19 11.80
N LEU A 180 36.71 19.84 10.68
CA LEU A 180 35.90 20.97 10.17
C LEU A 180 34.45 20.54 9.86
N VAL A 181 34.26 19.42 9.16
CA VAL A 181 32.93 18.90 8.84
C VAL A 181 32.15 18.51 10.11
N LYS A 182 32.85 18.00 11.13
CA LYS A 182 32.25 17.68 12.42
C LYS A 182 31.75 18.94 13.13
N GLU A 183 32.55 20.00 13.16
CA GLU A 183 32.14 21.28 13.76
C GLU A 183 30.93 21.88 13.04
N GLN A 184 30.93 21.86 11.70
CA GLN A 184 29.79 22.31 10.89
C GLN A 184 28.53 21.48 11.15
N ALA A 185 28.67 20.16 11.29
CA ALA A 185 27.57 19.26 11.62
C ALA A 185 26.99 19.56 13.01
N ASP A 186 27.84 19.84 14.01
CA ASP A 186 27.40 20.22 15.36
C ASP A 186 26.69 21.59 15.38
N LEU A 187 27.17 22.55 14.58
CA LEU A 187 26.50 23.84 14.39
C LEU A 187 25.13 23.67 13.71
N PHE A 188 25.05 22.80 12.71
CA PHE A 188 23.80 22.49 12.02
C PHE A 188 22.77 21.85 12.98
N LEU A 189 23.19 20.90 13.82
CA LEU A 189 22.32 20.26 14.81
C LEU A 189 21.73 21.25 15.82
N LYS A 190 22.50 22.28 16.22
CA LYS A 190 22.05 23.30 17.18
C LYS A 190 21.17 24.37 16.55
N ASN A 191 21.41 24.72 15.29
CA ASN A 191 20.77 25.86 14.64
C ASN A 191 19.65 25.45 13.66
N GLU A 192 20.00 25.20 12.40
CA GLU A 192 19.05 25.07 11.30
C GLU A 192 18.39 23.69 11.22
N GLY A 193 19.11 22.65 11.65
CA GLY A 193 18.70 21.26 11.54
C GLY A 193 17.32 20.98 12.15
N PRO A 194 17.00 21.41 13.39
CA PRO A 194 15.69 21.19 13.99
C PRO A 194 14.53 21.82 13.20
N ARG A 195 14.74 23.01 12.60
CA ARG A 195 13.72 23.69 11.78
C ARG A 195 13.47 22.94 10.48
N LEU A 196 14.55 22.51 9.79
CA LEU A 196 14.45 21.71 8.57
C LEU A 196 13.80 20.34 8.82
N GLN A 197 14.15 19.70 9.94
CA GLN A 197 13.55 18.45 10.37
C GLN A 197 12.04 18.60 10.62
N LEU A 198 11.62 19.72 11.22
CA LEU A 198 10.19 20.02 11.42
C LEU A 198 9.46 20.18 10.09
N TYR A 199 10.04 20.90 9.13
CA TYR A 199 9.47 21.02 7.77
C TYR A 199 9.37 19.66 7.07
N ALA A 200 10.40 18.83 7.16
CA ALA A 200 10.38 17.48 6.61
C ALA A 200 9.31 16.60 7.27
N TRP A 201 9.14 16.72 8.59
CA TRP A 201 8.11 16.00 9.31
C TRP A 201 6.70 16.45 8.91
N MET A 202 6.43 17.75 8.88
CA MET A 202 5.14 18.30 8.46
C MET A 202 4.77 17.89 7.03
N THR A 203 5.73 17.94 6.11
CA THR A 203 5.51 17.48 4.73
C THR A 203 5.25 15.97 4.65
N SER A 204 5.92 15.17 5.48
CA SER A 204 5.68 13.72 5.55
C SER A 204 4.30 13.33 6.05
N LEU A 205 3.63 14.19 6.82
CA LEU A 205 2.25 13.96 7.24
C LEU A 205 1.24 14.28 6.14
N MET A 206 1.52 15.29 5.33
CA MET A 206 0.62 15.79 4.29
C MET A 206 0.65 14.95 3.01
N THR A 207 1.57 13.98 2.92
CA THR A 207 1.86 13.27 1.68
C THR A 207 2.08 11.78 1.95
N SER A 208 1.68 10.93 1.00
CA SER A 208 1.88 9.47 1.08
C SER A 208 3.35 9.06 1.00
N ASN A 209 4.19 9.85 0.33
CA ASN A 209 5.63 9.65 0.24
C ASN A 209 6.37 10.99 0.14
N TYR A 210 7.04 11.39 1.22
CA TYR A 210 7.73 12.68 1.32
C TYR A 210 8.94 12.82 0.39
N ILE A 211 9.42 11.72 -0.20
CA ILE A 211 10.56 11.69 -1.12
C ILE A 211 10.08 11.99 -2.55
N SER A 212 8.98 11.37 -2.99
CA SER A 212 8.48 11.53 -4.36
C SER A 212 7.71 12.83 -4.58
N TRP A 213 7.14 13.41 -3.52
CA TRP A 213 6.25 14.57 -3.66
C TRP A 213 6.92 15.91 -3.37
N ALA A 214 8.21 15.90 -3.04
CA ALA A 214 8.97 17.14 -3.05
C ALA A 214 9.31 17.44 -4.52
N PRO A 215 8.73 18.49 -5.17
CA PRO A 215 9.15 18.91 -6.51
C PRO A 215 10.65 19.22 -6.59
N PHE A 216 11.33 19.31 -5.44
CA PHE A 216 12.79 19.23 -5.32
C PHE A 216 13.38 17.98 -6.02
N TRP A 217 12.98 16.77 -5.67
CA TRP A 217 13.66 15.57 -6.19
C TRP A 217 13.54 15.44 -7.70
N GLU A 218 12.36 15.66 -8.26
CA GLU A 218 12.18 15.69 -9.71
C GLU A 218 13.00 16.80 -10.36
N LYS A 219 13.09 17.99 -9.74
CA LYS A 219 13.84 19.13 -10.26
C LYS A 219 15.38 18.96 -10.19
N TYR A 220 15.92 18.24 -9.21
CA TYR A 220 17.38 18.14 -8.99
C TYR A 220 17.98 16.77 -9.30
N ALA A 221 17.17 15.70 -9.41
CA ALA A 221 17.66 14.37 -9.78
C ALA A 221 17.44 14.02 -11.27
N SER A 222 16.61 14.79 -11.99
CA SER A 222 16.56 14.72 -13.45
C SER A 222 17.64 15.63 -14.05
N PHE A 223 18.87 15.12 -14.06
CA PHE A 223 19.94 15.62 -14.92
C PHE A 223 19.89 14.92 -16.27
#